data_AF-A0A8X7CV84-F1
#
_entry.id   AF-A0A8X7CV84-F1
#
_cell.length_a   1.000
_cell.length_b   1.000
_cell.length_c   1.000
_cell.angle_alpha   90.00
_cell.angle_beta   90.00
_cell.angle_gamma   90.00
#
_symmetry.space_group_name_H-M   'P 1'
#
loop_
_entity.id
_entity.type
_entity.pdbx_description
1 polymer ?
#
loop_
_entity_poly.entity_id
_entity_poly.type
_entity_poly.pdbx_seq_one_letter_code
_entity_poly.pdbx_strand_id
1 'polypeptide(L)'
;MLDNYIFIFHLQTYLKYLSTISRRRRPIFNRKKDDFVRLVCDINSNPAVLKVGWLFNDLPLSHNESRTDIISGNTLVFKRLTRRNRGRYRCYAINEEGRGLSEELVLNISHAPVCKENQQITYVVGLNESVVVRCEVEALPTDVTFKWEFSNTVHKHYNLQHTSEGVVSNATYMPVTASDYGTLFCWANNSIGHQQSSCFFTVIAPACKTEKSKANASSSSRDGGENMWHHSAITAGAGVAASILIVAAVCIYYFRRIYLEKKHRPIGVFYDLFLNICPI
;
A
#
# COMPACT_ATOMS: atom_id res chain seq x y z
N MET A 1 -7.24 -32.39 -36.78
CA MET A 1 -8.24 -31.32 -36.59
C MET A 1 -8.17 -30.90 -35.12
N LEU A 2 -7.58 -29.72 -34.90
CA LEU A 2 -7.57 -28.86 -33.71
C LEU A 2 -7.05 -29.43 -32.38
N ASP A 3 -5.85 -28.95 -32.05
CA ASP A 3 -5.17 -28.96 -30.77
C ASP A 3 -6.04 -28.42 -29.63
N ASN A 4 -6.06 -29.11 -28.49
CA ASN A 4 -6.46 -28.54 -27.21
C ASN A 4 -5.39 -28.90 -26.16
N TYR A 5 -4.72 -27.85 -25.69
CA TYR A 5 -3.65 -27.91 -24.70
C TYR A 5 -4.16 -28.46 -23.37
N ILE A 6 -3.85 -29.73 -23.07
CA ILE A 6 -4.02 -30.34 -21.76
C ILE A 6 -2.69 -30.17 -21.00
N PHE A 7 -2.69 -29.33 -19.97
CA PHE A 7 -1.56 -29.27 -19.04
C PHE A 7 -1.75 -30.35 -17.97
N ILE A 8 -0.96 -31.42 -18.11
CA ILE A 8 -0.92 -32.59 -17.22
C ILE A 8 0.06 -32.28 -16.06
N PHE A 9 -0.40 -32.37 -14.81
CA PHE A 9 0.49 -32.32 -13.64
C PHE A 9 0.76 -33.74 -13.15
N HIS A 10 1.95 -34.25 -13.43
CA HIS A 10 2.37 -35.57 -12.95
C HIS A 10 2.76 -35.51 -11.47
N LEU A 11 1.91 -36.08 -10.61
CA LEU A 11 2.30 -36.55 -9.30
C LEU A 11 2.99 -37.91 -9.48
N GLN A 12 4.32 -37.91 -9.58
CA GLN A 12 5.10 -39.16 -9.68
C GLN A 12 5.49 -39.60 -8.27
N THR A 13 4.65 -40.43 -7.65
CA THR A 13 4.88 -41.07 -6.35
C THR A 13 5.65 -42.37 -6.54
N TYR A 14 6.96 -42.34 -6.29
CA TYR A 14 7.69 -43.53 -5.81
C TYR A 14 8.40 -43.12 -4.51
N LEU A 15 7.84 -43.56 -3.38
CA LEU A 15 8.51 -43.56 -2.09
C LEU A 15 9.55 -44.68 -2.08
N LYS A 16 10.81 -44.34 -2.37
CA LYS A 16 12.02 -44.86 -1.69
C LYS A 16 13.25 -44.33 -2.43
N TYR A 17 14.02 -43.50 -1.73
CA TYR A 17 15.36 -43.04 -2.14
C TYR A 17 15.43 -42.36 -3.51
N LEU A 18 15.53 -41.04 -3.51
CA LEU A 18 16.57 -40.30 -4.22
C LEU A 18 16.49 -38.84 -3.77
N SER A 19 17.34 -38.52 -2.81
CA SER A 19 17.90 -37.18 -2.68
C SER A 19 18.63 -36.82 -3.99
N THR A 20 17.90 -36.30 -4.96
CA THR A 20 18.53 -35.59 -6.08
C THR A 20 17.69 -34.36 -6.38
N ILE A 21 18.25 -33.22 -6.00
CA ILE A 21 17.79 -31.88 -6.30
C ILE A 21 17.55 -31.79 -7.81
N SER A 22 16.31 -32.00 -8.24
CA SER A 22 15.85 -31.60 -9.56
C SER A 22 15.38 -30.15 -9.43
N ARG A 23 16.22 -29.21 -9.87
CA ARG A 23 15.87 -27.78 -10.01
C ARG A 23 14.80 -27.60 -11.09
N ARG A 24 13.63 -28.23 -10.96
CA ARG A 24 12.47 -27.89 -11.80
C ARG A 24 12.01 -26.49 -11.39
N ARG A 25 12.09 -25.53 -12.32
CA ARG A 25 11.59 -24.16 -12.10
C ARG A 25 10.12 -24.29 -11.71
N ARG A 26 9.75 -23.70 -10.57
CA ARG A 26 8.38 -23.67 -10.06
C ARG A 26 7.47 -23.03 -11.13
N PRO A 27 6.38 -23.66 -11.57
CA PRO A 27 5.46 -23.04 -12.50
C PRO A 27 4.88 -21.76 -11.89
N ILE A 28 5.07 -20.63 -12.58
CA ILE A 28 4.47 -19.34 -12.25
C ILE A 28 3.24 -19.18 -13.10
N PHE A 29 2.09 -18.95 -12.47
CA PHE A 29 0.82 -18.79 -13.14
C PHE A 29 0.28 -17.39 -12.88
N ASN A 30 0.30 -16.56 -13.92
CA ASN A 30 -0.17 -15.18 -13.85
C ASN A 30 -1.65 -15.12 -14.29
N ARG A 31 -2.52 -14.60 -13.44
CA ARG A 31 -3.96 -14.43 -13.70
C ARG A 31 -4.41 -13.01 -13.36
N LYS A 32 -5.47 -12.52 -13.99
CA LYS A 32 -5.98 -11.17 -13.71
C LYS A 32 -6.90 -11.20 -12.48
N LYS A 33 -7.13 -10.03 -11.89
CA LYS A 33 -8.19 -9.85 -10.89
C LYS A 33 -9.53 -10.25 -11.52
N ASP A 34 -10.42 -10.82 -10.70
CA ASP A 34 -11.76 -11.28 -11.06
C ASP A 34 -11.82 -12.51 -11.99
N ASP A 35 -10.67 -13.05 -12.41
CA ASP A 35 -10.60 -14.32 -13.13
C ASP A 35 -11.19 -15.47 -12.30
N PHE A 36 -11.87 -16.40 -12.99
CA PHE A 36 -12.23 -17.71 -12.45
C PHE A 36 -11.06 -18.67 -12.61
N VAL A 37 -10.64 -19.33 -11.53
CA VAL A 37 -9.54 -20.30 -11.54
C VAL A 37 -9.96 -21.58 -10.82
N ARG A 38 -9.73 -22.71 -11.47
CA ARG A 38 -9.87 -24.05 -10.91
C ARG A 38 -8.51 -24.74 -10.93
N LEU A 39 -8.01 -25.11 -9.75
CA LEU A 39 -6.83 -25.96 -9.61
C LEU A 39 -7.29 -27.38 -9.28
N VAL A 40 -6.79 -28.36 -10.02
CA VAL A 40 -7.10 -29.78 -9.81
C VAL A 40 -5.80 -30.50 -9.50
N CYS A 41 -5.82 -31.27 -8.42
CA CYS A 41 -4.75 -32.16 -8.02
C CYS A 41 -5.02 -33.54 -8.63
N ASP A 42 -4.22 -33.93 -9.61
CA ASP A 42 -4.24 -35.28 -10.14
C ASP A 42 -3.39 -36.19 -9.24
N ILE A 43 -3.98 -37.27 -8.74
CA ILE A 43 -3.38 -38.10 -7.69
C ILE A 43 -3.35 -39.55 -8.15
N ASN A 44 -2.14 -40.06 -8.35
CA ASN A 44 -1.89 -41.48 -8.54
C ASN A 44 -1.31 -42.05 -7.24
N SER A 45 -2.00 -43.01 -6.62
CA SER A 45 -1.63 -43.56 -5.33
C SER A 45 -1.95 -45.05 -5.24
N ASN A 46 -0.98 -45.80 -4.72
CA ASN A 46 -1.14 -47.20 -4.33
C ASN A 46 -0.40 -47.41 -3.00
N PRO A 47 -1.08 -47.77 -1.89
CA PRO A 47 -2.52 -47.98 -1.73
C PRO A 47 -3.38 -46.72 -1.98
N ALA A 48 -4.70 -46.90 -2.06
CA ALA A 48 -5.65 -45.83 -2.36
C ALA A 48 -5.54 -44.65 -1.37
N VAL A 49 -5.85 -43.44 -1.85
CA VAL A 49 -5.76 -42.22 -1.04
C VAL A 49 -6.85 -42.21 0.03
N LEU A 50 -6.47 -41.91 1.27
CA LEU A 50 -7.37 -41.74 2.41
C LEU A 50 -7.80 -40.28 2.60
N LYS A 51 -6.90 -39.33 2.37
CA LYS A 51 -7.18 -37.90 2.56
C LYS A 51 -6.46 -37.03 1.55
N VAL A 52 -7.14 -36.01 1.05
CA VAL A 52 -6.57 -34.96 0.18
C VAL A 52 -6.78 -33.60 0.81
N GLY A 53 -5.85 -32.69 0.59
CA GLY A 53 -6.05 -31.29 0.93
C GLY A 53 -5.10 -30.35 0.20
N TRP A 54 -5.25 -29.06 0.47
CA TRP A 54 -4.45 -28.01 -0.14
C TRP A 54 -3.62 -27.27 0.90
N LEU A 55 -2.47 -26.76 0.46
CA LEU A 55 -1.59 -25.89 1.20
C LEU A 55 -1.51 -24.54 0.47
N PHE A 56 -1.58 -23.45 1.23
CA PHE A 56 -1.27 -22.10 0.80
C PHE A 56 -0.11 -21.56 1.62
N ASN A 57 0.99 -21.21 0.95
CA ASN A 57 2.24 -20.80 1.58
C ASN A 57 2.66 -21.79 2.68
N ASP A 58 2.60 -23.08 2.35
CA ASP A 58 2.95 -24.21 3.23
C ASP A 58 2.00 -24.45 4.43
N LEU A 59 0.90 -23.69 4.54
CA LEU A 59 -0.13 -23.86 5.57
C LEU A 59 -1.39 -24.55 5.02
N PRO A 60 -2.03 -25.48 5.76
CA PRO A 60 -3.27 -26.11 5.33
C PRO A 60 -4.38 -25.10 5.06
N LEU A 61 -4.93 -25.11 3.85
CA LEU A 61 -6.11 -24.34 3.48
C LEU A 61 -7.37 -25.03 4.00
N SER A 62 -8.17 -24.31 4.77
CA SER A 62 -9.49 -24.77 5.23
C SER A 62 -10.63 -24.28 4.32
N HIS A 63 -11.74 -25.04 4.27
CA HIS A 63 -12.92 -24.75 3.45
C HIS A 63 -13.56 -23.36 3.76
N ASN A 64 -13.30 -22.80 4.94
CA ASN A 64 -13.89 -21.52 5.39
C ASN A 64 -12.90 -20.35 5.38
N GLU A 65 -11.75 -20.48 4.73
CA GLU A 65 -10.87 -19.33 4.55
C GLU A 65 -11.42 -18.40 3.47
N SER A 66 -11.44 -17.09 3.75
CA SER A 66 -11.95 -16.04 2.84
C SER A 66 -11.17 -15.89 1.52
N ARG A 67 -10.26 -16.83 1.23
CA ARG A 67 -9.41 -16.86 0.04
C ARG A 67 -9.95 -17.83 -1.01
N THR A 68 -10.91 -18.70 -0.70
CA THR A 68 -11.34 -19.77 -1.62
C THR A 68 -12.85 -19.89 -1.61
N ASP A 69 -13.44 -20.23 -2.76
CA ASP A 69 -14.90 -20.37 -2.85
C ASP A 69 -15.37 -21.80 -2.63
N ILE A 70 -14.60 -22.78 -3.11
CA ILE A 70 -14.92 -24.22 -2.96
C ILE A 70 -13.62 -25.00 -2.80
N ILE A 71 -13.56 -25.83 -1.76
CA ILE A 71 -12.53 -26.87 -1.59
C ILE A 71 -13.23 -28.22 -1.57
N SER A 72 -13.10 -29.01 -2.62
CA SER A 72 -13.69 -30.36 -2.67
C SER A 72 -12.60 -31.38 -2.99
N GLY A 73 -12.10 -32.05 -1.93
CA GLY A 73 -11.06 -33.08 -2.03
C GLY A 73 -9.83 -32.59 -2.82
N ASN A 74 -9.76 -33.01 -4.07
CA ASN A 74 -8.65 -32.72 -4.99
C ASN A 74 -8.81 -31.43 -5.81
N THR A 75 -9.88 -30.65 -5.62
CA THR A 75 -10.17 -29.45 -6.43
C THR A 75 -10.27 -28.20 -5.56
N LEU A 76 -9.58 -27.14 -5.98
CA LEU A 76 -9.61 -25.80 -5.38
C LEU A 76 -10.17 -24.79 -6.40
N VAL A 77 -11.23 -24.07 -6.02
CA VAL A 77 -11.91 -23.11 -6.91
C VAL A 77 -11.87 -21.70 -6.33
N PHE A 78 -11.49 -20.76 -7.19
CA PHE A 78 -11.65 -19.32 -7.01
C PHE A 78 -12.67 -18.85 -8.05
N LYS A 79 -13.85 -18.43 -7.61
CA LYS A 79 -14.88 -17.80 -8.45
C LYS A 79 -14.40 -16.44 -8.94
N ARG A 80 -13.70 -15.69 -8.08
CA ARG A 80 -13.13 -14.38 -8.38
C ARG A 80 -11.78 -14.21 -7.71
N LEU A 81 -10.74 -14.00 -8.51
CA LEU A 81 -9.42 -13.70 -7.97
C LEU A 81 -9.29 -12.28 -7.43
N THR A 82 -8.62 -12.16 -6.31
CA THR A 82 -8.21 -10.91 -5.67
C THR A 82 -6.71 -10.95 -5.39
N ARG A 83 -6.08 -9.82 -5.11
CA ARG A 83 -4.65 -9.76 -4.75
C ARG A 83 -4.29 -10.68 -3.57
N ARG A 84 -5.24 -10.97 -2.67
CA ARG A 84 -5.04 -11.87 -1.52
C ARG A 84 -4.88 -13.34 -1.92
N ASN A 85 -5.29 -13.72 -3.13
CA ASN A 85 -5.11 -15.08 -3.63
C ASN A 85 -3.70 -15.35 -4.14
N ARG A 86 -2.85 -14.32 -4.27
CA ARG A 86 -1.45 -14.47 -4.64
C ARG A 86 -0.70 -15.31 -3.61
N GLY A 87 0.05 -16.30 -4.07
CA GLY A 87 0.91 -17.12 -3.21
C GLY A 87 1.25 -18.48 -3.79
N ARG A 88 1.79 -19.34 -2.94
CA ARG A 88 2.30 -20.67 -3.28
C ARG A 88 1.25 -21.71 -2.93
N TYR A 89 0.84 -22.52 -3.90
CA TYR A 89 -0.17 -23.56 -3.73
C TYR A 89 0.45 -24.94 -3.95
N ARG A 90 0.11 -25.88 -3.07
CA ARG A 90 0.43 -27.31 -3.20
C ARG A 90 -0.78 -28.12 -2.81
N CYS A 91 -1.00 -29.27 -3.42
CA CYS A 91 -1.89 -30.26 -2.84
C CYS A 91 -1.09 -31.31 -2.09
N TYR A 92 -1.73 -31.95 -1.12
CA TYR A 92 -1.19 -33.09 -0.41
C TYR A 92 -2.20 -34.24 -0.43
N ALA A 93 -1.68 -35.46 -0.48
CA ALA A 93 -2.46 -36.69 -0.39
C ALA A 93 -1.85 -37.56 0.71
N ILE A 94 -2.69 -38.26 1.46
CA ILE A 94 -2.30 -39.18 2.52
C ILE A 94 -2.91 -40.54 2.23
N ASN A 95 -2.08 -41.57 2.22
CA ASN A 95 -2.50 -42.98 2.24
C ASN A 95 -1.84 -43.69 3.44
N GLU A 96 -1.95 -45.01 3.51
CA GLU A 96 -1.36 -45.82 4.59
C GLU A 96 0.17 -45.72 4.66
N GLU A 97 0.84 -45.41 3.55
CA GLU A 97 2.29 -45.23 3.46
C GLU A 97 2.76 -43.84 3.93
N GLY A 98 1.83 -42.89 4.07
CA GLY A 98 2.11 -41.55 4.56
C GLY A 98 1.65 -40.44 3.63
N ARG A 99 2.35 -39.29 3.67
CA ARG A 99 1.94 -38.04 3.02
C ARG A 99 2.81 -37.70 1.81
N GLY A 100 2.19 -37.60 0.63
CA GLY A 100 2.77 -37.02 -0.58
C GLY A 100 2.42 -35.55 -0.77
N LEU A 101 3.28 -34.80 -1.47
CA LEU A 101 3.08 -33.40 -1.85
C LEU A 101 3.23 -33.24 -3.37
N SER A 102 2.43 -32.35 -3.96
CA SER A 102 2.62 -31.92 -5.34
C SER A 102 3.82 -31.00 -5.52
N GLU A 103 4.18 -30.75 -6.76
CA GLU A 103 4.99 -29.59 -7.13
C GLU A 103 4.33 -28.29 -6.66
N GLU A 104 5.15 -27.26 -6.43
CA GLU A 104 4.68 -25.95 -6.00
C GLU A 104 4.24 -25.09 -7.18
N LEU A 105 3.00 -24.61 -7.14
CA LEU A 105 2.45 -23.64 -8.10
C LEU A 105 2.48 -22.23 -7.48
N VAL A 106 3.11 -21.28 -8.15
CA VAL A 106 3.09 -19.87 -7.73
C VAL A 106 1.98 -19.14 -8.49
N LEU A 107 0.87 -18.86 -7.83
CA LEU A 107 -0.22 -18.06 -8.38
C LEU A 107 0.07 -16.58 -8.15
N ASN A 108 0.20 -15.83 -9.24
CA ASN A 108 0.37 -14.39 -9.25
C ASN A 108 -0.86 -13.71 -9.84
N ILE A 109 -1.19 -12.54 -9.30
CA ILE A 109 -2.34 -11.75 -9.74
C ILE A 109 -1.84 -10.50 -10.46
N SER A 110 -1.91 -10.53 -11.78
CA SER A 110 -1.59 -9.43 -12.68
C SER A 110 -2.48 -8.23 -12.39
N HIS A 111 -1.88 -7.04 -12.40
CA HIS A 111 -2.53 -5.79 -12.07
C HIS A 111 -1.90 -4.63 -12.84
N ALA A 112 -2.71 -3.60 -13.09
CA ALA A 112 -2.22 -2.31 -13.56
C ALA A 112 -1.26 -1.69 -12.53
N PRO A 113 -0.30 -0.85 -12.97
CA PRO A 113 0.69 -0.27 -12.07
C PRO A 113 0.07 0.51 -10.91
N VAL A 114 0.69 0.44 -9.74
CA VAL A 114 0.35 1.23 -8.54
C VAL A 114 1.61 1.88 -7.98
N CYS A 115 1.50 3.04 -7.32
CA CYS A 115 2.66 3.67 -6.71
C CYS A 115 3.27 2.77 -5.65
N LYS A 116 4.59 2.63 -5.68
CA LYS A 116 5.30 2.00 -4.56
C LYS A 116 5.22 2.92 -3.35
N GLU A 117 5.02 2.31 -2.18
CA GLU A 117 4.93 3.05 -0.91
C GLU A 117 6.29 3.62 -0.50
N ASN A 118 6.27 4.64 0.38
CA ASN A 118 7.46 5.23 1.01
C ASN A 118 8.52 5.81 0.06
N GLN A 119 8.07 6.42 -1.03
CA GLN A 119 8.94 7.17 -1.95
C GLN A 119 9.18 8.60 -1.45
N GLN A 120 10.27 9.22 -1.90
CA GLN A 120 10.47 10.64 -1.71
C GLN A 120 9.42 11.42 -2.52
N ILE A 121 8.52 12.11 -1.81
CA ILE A 121 7.42 12.89 -2.43
C ILE A 121 7.70 14.39 -2.50
N THR A 122 8.76 14.89 -1.87
CA THR A 122 9.09 16.33 -1.84
C THR A 122 10.53 16.55 -2.26
N TYR A 123 10.74 17.53 -3.15
CA TYR A 123 12.04 17.92 -3.67
C TYR A 123 12.22 19.43 -3.47
N VAL A 124 13.30 19.82 -2.80
CA VAL A 124 13.67 21.22 -2.59
C VAL A 124 14.71 21.61 -3.63
N VAL A 125 14.41 22.59 -4.48
CA VAL A 125 15.22 22.91 -5.65
C VAL A 125 15.29 24.42 -5.87
N GLY A 126 16.49 24.97 -6.04
CA GLY A 126 16.69 26.37 -6.40
C GLY A 126 16.23 26.66 -7.83
N LEU A 127 16.02 27.94 -8.14
CA LEU A 127 15.75 28.35 -9.52
C LEU A 127 16.97 28.06 -10.40
N ASN A 128 16.71 27.58 -11.61
CA ASN A 128 17.71 27.12 -12.60
C ASN A 128 18.59 25.95 -12.11
N GLU A 129 18.19 25.25 -11.04
CA GLU A 129 18.81 24.01 -10.62
C GLU A 129 17.98 22.82 -11.11
N SER A 130 18.63 21.80 -11.64
CA SER A 130 17.96 20.57 -12.08
C SER A 130 17.85 19.56 -10.93
N VAL A 131 16.70 18.91 -10.83
CA VAL A 131 16.48 17.76 -9.95
C VAL A 131 16.06 16.55 -10.77
N VAL A 132 16.44 15.36 -10.30
CA VAL A 132 15.93 14.09 -10.84
C VAL A 132 14.88 13.55 -9.88
N VAL A 133 13.64 13.44 -10.37
CA VAL A 133 12.50 12.93 -9.62
C VAL A 133 12.29 11.47 -10.02
N ARG A 134 12.45 10.58 -9.04
CA ARG A 134 12.33 9.12 -9.23
C ARG A 134 10.92 8.66 -8.90
N CYS A 135 10.26 8.07 -9.88
CA CYS A 135 8.98 7.36 -9.74
C CYS A 135 9.20 5.86 -9.90
N GLU A 136 8.74 5.08 -8.93
CA GLU A 136 8.75 3.61 -9.01
C GLU A 136 7.33 3.07 -8.76
N VAL A 137 6.93 2.07 -9.54
CA VAL A 137 5.60 1.48 -9.45
C VAL A 137 5.69 -0.02 -9.17
N GLU A 138 4.67 -0.57 -8.53
CA GLU A 138 4.47 -2.02 -8.49
C GLU A 138 3.53 -2.41 -9.64
N ALA A 139 4.00 -3.29 -10.52
CA ALA A 139 3.25 -3.72 -11.68
C ALA A 139 3.50 -5.20 -12.00
N LEU A 140 2.46 -5.86 -12.50
CA LEU A 140 2.60 -7.20 -13.09
C LEU A 140 1.69 -7.31 -14.31
N PRO A 141 2.22 -7.42 -15.54
CA PRO A 141 3.64 -7.51 -15.90
C PRO A 141 4.48 -6.26 -15.58
N THR A 142 5.80 -6.44 -15.53
CA THR A 142 6.81 -5.41 -15.20
C THR A 142 7.26 -4.58 -16.40
N ASP A 143 6.76 -4.89 -17.60
CA ASP A 143 6.91 -4.04 -18.77
C ASP A 143 5.90 -2.89 -18.67
N VAL A 144 6.42 -1.68 -18.42
CA VAL A 144 5.65 -0.49 -18.06
C VAL A 144 6.08 0.69 -18.92
N THR A 145 5.09 1.43 -19.40
CA THR A 145 5.29 2.72 -20.07
C THR A 145 4.92 3.87 -19.13
N PHE A 146 5.68 4.96 -19.17
CA PHE A 146 5.52 6.09 -18.28
C PHE A 146 5.13 7.37 -19.02
N LYS A 147 4.41 8.25 -18.33
CA LYS A 147 4.11 9.62 -18.74
C LYS A 147 4.25 10.54 -17.54
N TRP A 148 4.78 11.73 -17.80
CA TRP A 148 5.01 12.74 -16.78
C TRP A 148 4.29 14.02 -17.11
N GLU A 149 3.64 14.58 -16.10
CA GLU A 149 2.87 15.83 -16.20
C GLU A 149 3.28 16.74 -15.05
N PHE A 150 3.43 18.03 -15.32
CA PHE A 150 3.52 19.05 -14.30
C PHE A 150 2.17 19.78 -14.21
N SER A 151 1.73 20.08 -12.99
CA SER A 151 0.62 20.99 -12.74
C SER A 151 0.90 21.85 -11.53
N ASN A 152 0.57 23.13 -11.66
CA ASN A 152 0.35 24.04 -10.55
C ASN A 152 -1.03 24.72 -10.72
N THR A 153 -1.24 25.87 -10.08
CA THR A 153 -2.49 26.65 -10.20
C THR A 153 -2.67 27.37 -11.55
N VAL A 154 -1.62 27.55 -12.35
CA VAL A 154 -1.61 28.42 -13.55
C VAL A 154 -1.29 27.65 -14.83
N HIS A 155 -0.37 26.68 -14.76
CA HIS A 155 0.26 25.99 -15.85
C HIS A 155 0.11 24.47 -15.72
N LYS A 156 -0.01 23.82 -16.89
CA LYS A 156 0.07 22.37 -17.04
C LYS A 156 1.04 22.07 -18.17
N HIS A 157 2.06 21.27 -17.89
CA HIS A 157 3.01 20.80 -18.90
C HIS A 157 2.91 19.29 -19.01
N TYR A 158 2.78 18.78 -20.24
CA TYR A 158 2.70 17.35 -20.52
C TYR A 158 4.03 16.88 -21.13
N ASN A 159 4.34 15.59 -20.95
CA ASN A 159 5.49 14.92 -21.57
C ASN A 159 6.84 15.52 -21.15
N LEU A 160 7.07 15.64 -19.84
CA LEU A 160 8.40 15.98 -19.33
C LEU A 160 9.43 14.95 -19.77
N GLN A 161 10.66 15.42 -20.01
CA GLN A 161 11.78 14.54 -20.36
C GLN A 161 12.05 13.56 -19.22
N HIS A 162 12.10 12.28 -19.56
CA HIS A 162 12.31 11.22 -18.59
C HIS A 162 13.00 10.02 -19.23
N THR A 163 13.58 9.18 -18.39
CA THR A 163 14.14 7.88 -18.75
C THR A 163 13.43 6.81 -17.94
N SER A 164 13.15 5.65 -18.53
CA SER A 164 12.41 4.58 -17.88
C SER A 164 13.11 3.24 -18.06
N GLU A 165 13.18 2.47 -16.99
CA GLU A 165 13.76 1.13 -16.97
C GLU A 165 12.89 0.22 -16.10
N GLY A 166 12.26 -0.78 -16.72
CA GLY A 166 11.33 -1.69 -16.05
C GLY A 166 10.19 -0.94 -15.36
N VAL A 167 10.16 -1.01 -14.03
CA VAL A 167 9.12 -0.39 -13.19
C VAL A 167 9.53 0.95 -12.57
N VAL A 168 10.59 1.56 -13.09
CA VAL A 168 11.15 2.82 -12.59
C VAL A 168 11.22 3.85 -13.72
N SER A 169 10.89 5.10 -13.43
CA SER A 169 11.06 6.24 -14.31
C SER A 169 11.69 7.42 -13.57
N ASN A 170 12.66 8.07 -14.20
CA ASN A 170 13.36 9.24 -13.68
C ASN A 170 13.08 10.43 -14.59
N ALA A 171 12.37 11.43 -14.08
CA ALA A 171 12.14 12.70 -14.78
C ALA A 171 13.13 13.76 -14.31
N THR A 172 13.72 14.50 -15.26
CA THR A 172 14.56 15.65 -14.94
C THR A 172 13.72 16.92 -15.00
N TYR A 173 13.70 17.69 -13.92
CA TYR A 173 12.92 18.91 -13.82
C TYR A 173 13.78 20.08 -13.32
N MET A 174 13.57 21.28 -13.86
CA MET A 174 14.32 22.48 -13.50
C MET A 174 13.35 23.68 -13.46
N PRO A 175 13.01 24.20 -12.27
CA PRO A 175 12.17 25.39 -12.17
C PRO A 175 12.96 26.63 -12.61
N VAL A 176 12.42 27.44 -13.52
CA VAL A 176 13.08 28.66 -14.03
C VAL A 176 12.55 29.90 -13.31
N THR A 177 11.27 29.89 -12.98
CA THR A 177 10.53 30.98 -12.31
C THR A 177 9.84 30.47 -11.05
N ALA A 178 9.41 31.39 -10.18
CA ALA A 178 8.65 31.02 -8.98
C ALA A 178 7.31 30.33 -9.30
N SER A 179 6.76 30.53 -10.50
CA SER A 179 5.58 29.80 -10.98
C SER A 179 5.91 28.36 -11.38
N ASP A 180 7.16 27.96 -11.54
CA ASP A 180 7.51 26.57 -11.90
C ASP A 180 7.57 25.65 -10.67
N TYR A 181 7.27 26.16 -9.48
CA TYR A 181 7.02 25.33 -8.31
C TYR A 181 5.60 24.75 -8.35
N GLY A 182 5.46 23.46 -8.03
CA GLY A 182 4.21 22.75 -8.21
C GLY A 182 4.35 21.25 -8.02
N THR A 183 3.45 20.50 -8.67
CA THR A 183 3.36 19.04 -8.53
C THR A 183 3.63 18.35 -9.85
N LEU A 184 4.52 17.37 -9.82
CA LEU A 184 4.80 16.44 -10.89
C LEU A 184 3.98 15.17 -10.68
N PHE A 185 3.29 14.72 -11.72
CA PHE A 185 2.49 13.51 -11.75
C PHE A 185 3.15 12.49 -12.67
N CYS A 186 3.39 11.31 -12.14
CA CYS A 186 3.90 10.15 -12.85
C CYS A 186 2.74 9.18 -13.07
N TRP A 187 2.46 8.90 -14.34
CA TRP A 187 1.48 7.91 -14.78
C TRP A 187 2.20 6.71 -15.38
N ALA A 188 1.78 5.51 -14.96
CA ALA A 188 2.30 4.26 -15.48
C ALA A 188 1.20 3.41 -16.14
N ASN A 189 1.57 2.66 -17.17
CA ASN A 189 0.68 1.75 -17.88
C ASN A 189 1.38 0.44 -18.25
N ASN A 190 0.72 -0.70 -18.06
CA ASN A 190 1.17 -1.99 -18.56
C ASN A 190 0.05 -2.66 -19.40
N SER A 191 0.28 -3.88 -19.87
CA SER A 191 -0.70 -4.62 -20.68
C SER A 191 -2.00 -4.99 -19.94
N ILE A 192 -2.08 -4.82 -18.62
CA ILE A 192 -3.30 -5.00 -17.83
C ILE A 192 -4.16 -3.75 -17.84
N GLY A 193 -3.53 -2.57 -17.86
CA GLY A 193 -4.20 -1.29 -17.98
C GLY A 193 -3.46 -0.15 -17.31
N HIS A 194 -4.16 0.98 -17.25
CA HIS A 194 -3.65 2.22 -16.70
C HIS A 194 -3.69 2.22 -15.18
N GLN A 195 -2.71 2.90 -14.58
CA GLN A 195 -2.71 3.23 -13.17
C GLN A 195 -3.99 3.99 -12.78
N GLN A 196 -4.63 3.58 -11.68
CA GLN A 196 -5.88 4.19 -11.20
C GLN A 196 -5.64 5.56 -10.54
N SER A 197 -4.47 5.76 -9.92
CA SER A 197 -4.07 7.01 -9.26
C SER A 197 -2.58 7.25 -9.48
N SER A 198 -2.21 8.39 -10.07
CA SER A 198 -0.83 8.76 -10.33
C SER A 198 0.00 8.89 -9.06
N CYS A 199 1.31 8.71 -9.21
CA CYS A 199 2.24 9.11 -8.17
C CYS A 199 2.49 10.60 -8.30
N PHE A 200 2.52 11.32 -7.19
CA PHE A 200 2.68 12.76 -7.19
C PHE A 200 3.91 13.17 -6.38
N PHE A 201 4.61 14.19 -6.86
CA PHE A 201 5.84 14.70 -6.27
C PHE A 201 5.80 16.23 -6.27
N THR A 202 6.04 16.85 -5.13
CA THR A 202 6.01 18.31 -4.99
C THR A 202 7.41 18.89 -5.07
N VAL A 203 7.59 19.89 -5.93
CA VAL A 203 8.82 20.68 -6.06
C VAL A 203 8.62 22.02 -5.39
N ILE A 204 9.43 22.35 -4.39
CA ILE A 204 9.32 23.57 -3.60
C ILE A 204 10.63 24.36 -3.58
N ALA A 205 10.51 25.66 -3.34
CA ALA A 205 11.65 26.54 -3.17
C ALA A 205 12.41 26.26 -1.85
N PRO A 206 13.72 26.54 -1.79
CA PRO A 206 14.47 26.53 -0.54
C PRO A 206 13.94 27.61 0.41
N ALA A 207 13.96 27.35 1.71
CA ALA A 207 13.62 28.37 2.70
C ALA A 207 14.64 29.52 2.67
N CYS A 208 14.16 30.75 2.50
CA CYS A 208 15.01 31.94 2.64
C CYS A 208 15.41 32.10 4.11
N LYS A 209 16.72 32.12 4.40
CA LYS A 209 17.22 32.48 5.72
C LYS A 209 16.97 33.98 5.93
N THR A 210 16.00 34.33 6.77
CA THR A 210 15.82 35.72 7.19
C THR A 210 16.96 36.08 8.15
N GLU A 211 17.95 36.82 7.66
CA GLU A 211 18.92 37.48 8.54
C GLU A 211 18.16 38.50 9.39
N LYS A 212 18.16 38.31 10.71
CA LYS A 212 17.69 39.33 11.66
C LYS A 212 18.63 40.52 11.54
N SER A 213 18.24 41.54 10.76
CA SER A 213 18.95 42.81 10.75
C SER A 213 18.92 43.37 12.18
N LYS A 214 20.10 43.56 12.77
CA LYS A 214 20.25 44.28 14.04
C LYS A 214 19.85 45.73 13.78
N ALA A 215 18.64 46.12 14.17
CA ALA A 215 18.27 47.53 14.26
C ALA A 215 19.14 48.18 15.34
N ASN A 216 19.93 49.18 14.95
CA ASN A 216 20.68 50.02 15.88
C ASN A 216 19.68 50.78 16.76
N ALA A 217 19.66 50.46 18.06
CA ALA A 217 18.99 51.26 19.06
C ALA A 217 19.83 52.51 19.35
N SER A 218 19.49 53.64 18.72
CA SER A 218 19.93 54.95 19.19
C SER A 218 19.05 55.37 20.37
N SER A 219 19.64 55.39 21.55
CA SER A 219 19.04 55.90 22.78
C SER A 219 18.77 57.40 22.68
N SER A 220 17.51 57.83 22.80
CA SER A 220 17.19 59.14 23.36
C SER A 220 15.98 59.03 24.28
N SER A 221 16.26 59.26 25.57
CA SER A 221 15.32 59.33 26.68
C SER A 221 14.95 60.79 26.96
N ARG A 222 13.65 61.06 27.12
CA ARG A 222 12.99 62.18 27.85
C ARG A 222 11.48 61.89 27.83
N ASP A 223 10.93 61.23 28.84
CA ASP A 223 10.46 61.73 30.15
C ASP A 223 9.13 62.50 30.09
N GLY A 224 8.21 62.18 31.03
CA GLY A 224 6.92 62.85 31.26
C GLY A 224 5.68 61.98 31.00
N GLY A 225 5.16 61.29 32.02
CA GLY A 225 3.97 60.44 31.95
C GLY A 225 2.64 61.15 32.26
N GLU A 226 1.52 60.44 32.07
CA GLU A 226 0.32 60.45 32.92
C GLU A 226 -0.69 59.35 32.50
N ASN A 227 -0.89 58.41 33.43
CA ASN A 227 -2.18 57.89 33.92
C ASN A 227 -3.21 57.29 32.93
N MET A 228 -3.25 55.96 32.79
CA MET A 228 -4.52 55.21 32.68
C MET A 228 -4.35 53.71 32.96
N TRP A 229 -4.17 53.33 34.23
CA TRP A 229 -4.39 51.94 34.67
C TRP A 229 -5.50 51.96 35.70
N HIS A 230 -6.71 51.61 35.28
CA HIS A 230 -7.76 50.96 36.06
C HIS A 230 -9.02 50.91 35.20
N HIS A 231 -9.19 49.86 34.40
CA HIS A 231 -10.50 49.25 34.12
C HIS A 231 -10.30 47.81 33.63
N SER A 232 -10.28 46.91 34.61
CA SER A 232 -11.05 45.66 34.60
C SER A 232 -10.67 44.55 33.61
N ALA A 233 -9.73 43.72 34.05
CA ALA A 233 -9.46 42.37 33.58
C ALA A 233 -10.60 41.38 33.93
N ILE A 234 -11.76 41.47 33.27
CA ILE A 234 -12.88 40.54 33.51
C ILE A 234 -13.43 39.84 32.25
N THR A 235 -13.06 40.22 31.03
CA THR A 235 -13.71 39.65 29.81
C THR A 235 -12.95 38.53 29.08
N ALA A 236 -11.82 38.03 29.58
CA ALA A 236 -11.07 36.94 28.93
C ALA A 236 -11.24 35.55 29.59
N GLY A 237 -11.78 35.47 30.81
CA GLY A 237 -11.87 34.21 31.58
C GLY A 237 -13.11 33.36 31.31
N ALA A 238 -14.18 33.93 30.77
CA ALA A 238 -15.46 33.22 30.58
C ALA A 238 -15.52 32.36 29.30
N GLY A 239 -14.78 32.76 28.25
CA GLY A 239 -14.80 32.06 26.95
C GLY A 239 -14.05 30.73 26.93
N VAL A 240 -12.97 30.62 27.72
CA VAL A 240 -12.11 29.42 27.76
C VAL A 240 -12.72 28.33 28.66
N ALA A 241 -13.46 28.71 29.71
CA ALA A 241 -14.16 27.75 30.57
C ALA A 241 -15.36 27.10 29.87
N ALA A 242 -16.07 27.85 29.01
CA ALA A 242 -17.23 27.35 28.26
C ALA A 242 -16.83 26.32 27.19
N SER A 243 -15.67 26.47 26.54
CA SER A 243 -15.20 25.54 25.51
C SER A 243 -14.73 24.19 26.09
N ILE A 244 -14.09 24.20 27.27
CA ILE A 244 -13.63 22.97 27.95
C ILE A 244 -14.81 22.09 28.39
N LEU A 245 -15.90 22.70 28.89
CA LEU A 245 -17.08 21.96 29.33
C LEU A 245 -17.83 21.28 28.17
N ILE A 246 -17.83 21.86 26.98
CA ILE A 246 -18.45 21.27 25.79
C ILE A 246 -17.65 20.06 25.30
N VAL A 247 -16.32 20.16 25.25
CA VAL A 247 -15.46 19.02 24.86
C VAL A 247 -15.62 17.86 25.85
N ALA A 248 -15.65 18.14 27.15
CA ALA A 248 -15.87 17.13 28.18
C ALA A 248 -17.25 16.45 28.02
N ALA A 249 -18.32 17.21 27.75
CA ALA A 249 -19.66 16.65 27.56
C ALA A 249 -19.75 15.77 26.30
N VAL A 250 -19.11 16.18 25.20
CA VAL A 250 -19.05 15.40 23.96
C VAL A 250 -18.26 14.10 24.17
N CYS A 251 -17.10 14.17 24.84
CA CYS A 251 -16.31 12.97 25.17
C CYS A 251 -17.10 12.00 26.05
N ILE A 252 -17.80 12.48 27.08
CA ILE A 252 -18.63 11.64 27.96
C ILE A 252 -19.78 10.99 27.17
N TYR A 253 -20.45 11.74 26.28
CA TYR A 253 -21.51 11.21 25.43
C TYR A 253 -21.01 10.08 24.52
N TYR A 254 -19.88 10.29 23.83
CA TYR A 254 -19.29 9.25 22.97
C TYR A 254 -18.78 8.05 23.77
N PHE A 255 -18.19 8.26 24.94
CA PHE A 255 -17.73 7.17 25.81
C PHE A 255 -18.90 6.30 26.28
N ARG A 256 -20.01 6.93 26.70
CA ARG A 256 -21.22 6.22 27.12
C ARG A 256 -21.85 5.44 25.98
N ARG A 257 -21.80 5.97 24.75
CA ARG A 257 -22.28 5.29 23.54
C ARG A 257 -21.41 4.08 23.16
N ILE A 258 -20.08 4.21 23.20
CA ILE A 258 -19.14 3.11 22.91
C ILE A 258 -19.25 2.00 23.97
N TYR A 259 -19.43 2.38 25.24
CA TYR A 259 -19.57 1.42 26.34
C TYR A 259 -20.88 0.62 26.25
N LEU A 260 -21.97 1.22 25.75
CA LEU A 260 -23.25 0.54 25.57
C LEU A 260 -23.28 -0.38 24.33
N GLU A 261 -22.51 -0.09 23.27
CA GLU A 261 -22.46 -0.91 22.06
C GLU A 261 -21.55 -2.15 22.15
N LYS A 262 -20.62 -2.23 23.11
CA LYS A 262 -19.63 -3.33 23.18
C LYS A 262 -19.71 -4.14 24.49
N LYS A 263 -20.79 -4.89 24.68
CA LYS A 263 -20.96 -5.81 25.84
C LYS A 263 -20.14 -7.12 25.78
N HIS A 264 -19.30 -7.37 24.77
CA HIS A 264 -18.49 -8.59 24.73
C HIS A 264 -17.09 -8.39 24.10
N ARG A 265 -16.09 -8.02 24.92
CA ARG A 265 -14.67 -8.47 24.83
C ARG A 265 -13.83 -7.90 26.01
N PRO A 266 -12.74 -8.58 26.42
CA PRO A 266 -12.02 -8.30 27.68
C PRO A 266 -11.08 -7.08 27.61
N ILE A 267 -10.78 -6.54 28.81
CA ILE A 267 -10.33 -5.19 29.21
C ILE A 267 -8.90 -4.77 28.78
N GLY A 268 -8.26 -5.44 27.81
CA GLY A 268 -6.82 -5.27 27.54
C GLY A 268 -6.35 -4.16 26.58
N VAL A 269 -7.23 -3.36 25.95
CA VAL A 269 -6.82 -2.49 24.80
C VAL A 269 -7.29 -1.03 24.93
N PHE A 270 -7.65 -0.56 26.12
CA PHE A 270 -8.26 0.77 26.26
C PHE A 270 -7.29 1.95 26.49
N TYR A 271 -5.99 1.70 26.69
CA TYR A 271 -5.02 2.78 26.93
C TYR A 271 -4.49 3.45 25.65
N ASP A 272 -4.34 2.73 24.53
CA ASP A 272 -3.76 3.29 23.30
C ASP A 272 -4.74 4.10 22.43
N LEU A 273 -6.05 4.03 22.69
CA LEU A 273 -7.04 4.83 21.97
C LEU A 273 -7.27 6.23 22.59
N PHE A 274 -6.74 6.47 23.80
CA PHE A 274 -6.97 7.70 24.56
C PHE A 274 -6.13 8.90 24.05
N LEU A 275 -4.97 8.66 23.43
CA LEU A 275 -4.07 9.72 22.96
C LEU A 275 -4.45 10.32 21.59
N ASN A 276 -5.32 9.68 20.81
CA ASN A 276 -5.62 10.10 19.43
C ASN A 276 -6.92 10.91 19.25
N ILE A 277 -7.72 11.11 20.30
CA ILE A 277 -9.05 11.74 20.17
C ILE A 277 -9.12 13.13 20.84
N CYS A 278 -8.16 13.53 21.66
CA CYS A 278 -8.06 14.88 22.20
C CYS A 278 -6.58 15.30 22.36
N PRO A 279 -5.99 15.98 21.36
CA PRO A 279 -4.79 16.76 21.62
C PRO A 279 -5.19 18.00 22.40
N ILE A 280 -4.54 18.22 23.54
CA ILE A 280 -4.61 19.48 24.30
C ILE A 280 -3.99 20.59 23.45
#